data_AF-A0A9P1CQY8-F1
#
_entry.id   AF-A0A9P1CQY8-F1
#
_cell.length_a   1.000
_cell.length_b   1.000
_cell.length_c   1.000
_cell.angle_alpha   90.00
_cell.angle_beta   90.00
_cell.angle_gamma   90.00
#
_symmetry.space_group_name_H-M   'P 1'
#
loop_
_entity.id
_entity.type
_entity.pdbx_description
1 polymer ?
#
loop_
_entity_poly.entity_id
_entity_poly.type
_entity_poly.pdbx_seq_one_letter_code
_entity_poly.pdbx_strand_id
1 'polypeptide(L)'
;MVPWCQCPDQCPQNLKELAFTGVLRNMRCLGSLCLWICGEAGSSVPSRKSTLTFTEDSTGNEPETEPEEEMTMKQKILHRLTRMNTGDLLRQIRRNISSYQVLSDADLSWDAEDMATEPEISFAVRELQAYFSDWQRAQTDKFWQRKSHKVVIAVVVCEEEDSSLVALRGMNTEVSLPSGSLCAERAGIARAASEFFAAKSIKAIAVLDPSGDIAPLWPCEVCQSWLAKIREQNPRISVVAFPSKENDFKTILVQKNGKDVRPPTAVSRRSTVTSKHTLEEG
;
A
#
# COMPACT_ATOMS: atom_id res chain seq x y z
N MET A 1 -4.75 9.65 36.77
CA MET A 1 -3.66 8.66 36.98
C MET A 1 -4.32 7.37 37.42
N VAL A 2 -4.27 6.35 36.57
CA VAL A 2 -4.88 5.04 36.82
C VAL A 2 -3.77 4.12 37.34
N PRO A 3 -3.94 3.40 38.45
CA PRO A 3 -2.89 2.55 38.99
C PRO A 3 -2.77 1.26 38.16
N TRP A 4 -1.52 0.92 37.85
CA TRP A 4 -1.13 -0.27 37.10
C TRP A 4 -1.44 -1.55 37.87
N CYS A 5 -1.88 -2.56 37.12
CA CYS A 5 -2.12 -3.93 37.58
C CYS A 5 -0.87 -4.55 38.22
N GLN A 6 -1.05 -5.16 39.39
CA GLN A 6 -0.12 -6.10 39.99
C GLN A 6 -0.31 -7.47 39.31
N CYS A 7 0.74 -8.00 38.68
CA CYS A 7 0.80 -9.42 38.29
C CYS A 7 1.07 -10.28 39.54
N PRO A 8 0.33 -11.37 39.78
CA PRO A 8 0.67 -12.31 40.83
C PRO A 8 1.80 -13.26 40.40
N ASP A 9 2.83 -13.33 41.26
CA ASP A 9 3.94 -14.29 41.21
C ASP A 9 3.46 -15.72 41.44
N GLN A 10 3.09 -16.46 40.38
CA GLN A 10 3.03 -17.92 40.42
C GLN A 10 3.48 -18.51 39.09
N CYS A 11 4.79 -18.74 38.97
CA CYS A 11 5.37 -19.60 37.94
C CYS A 11 5.69 -20.96 38.60
N PRO A 12 5.01 -22.07 38.26
CA PRO A 12 5.30 -23.36 38.84
C PRO A 12 6.60 -23.95 38.27
N GLN A 13 7.59 -24.12 39.16
CA GLN A 13 8.78 -24.91 38.89
C GLN A 13 8.42 -26.40 38.87
N ASN A 14 8.34 -27.00 37.69
CA ASN A 14 8.50 -28.45 37.50
C ASN A 14 8.72 -28.78 36.02
N LEU A 15 9.98 -28.81 35.60
CA LEU A 15 10.39 -29.53 34.39
C LEU A 15 11.44 -30.54 34.82
N LYS A 16 10.99 -31.79 34.95
CA LYS A 16 11.85 -32.95 35.12
C LYS A 16 12.47 -33.34 33.78
N GLU A 17 13.75 -33.67 33.88
CA GLU A 17 14.64 -34.37 32.96
C GLU A 17 13.97 -35.13 31.81
N LEU A 18 14.30 -34.72 30.58
CA LEU A 18 14.38 -35.63 29.44
C LEU A 18 15.81 -35.61 28.92
N ALA A 19 16.49 -36.73 29.12
CA ALA A 19 17.80 -37.01 28.57
C ALA A 19 17.71 -37.03 27.04
N PHE A 20 18.46 -36.13 26.37
CA PHE A 20 18.83 -36.30 24.98
C PHE A 20 20.35 -36.19 24.85
N THR A 21 20.93 -37.32 24.45
CA THR A 21 22.34 -37.53 24.20
C THR A 21 22.80 -36.78 22.95
N GLY A 22 23.89 -36.02 23.09
CA GLY A 22 24.92 -35.84 22.06
C GLY A 22 24.56 -35.02 20.82
N VAL A 23 25.08 -33.80 20.74
CA VAL A 23 26.16 -33.40 19.80
C VAL A 23 26.55 -31.96 20.14
N LEU A 24 27.82 -31.79 20.45
CA LEU A 24 28.51 -30.51 20.67
C LEU A 24 28.61 -29.73 19.35
N ARG A 25 28.32 -28.41 19.39
CA ARG A 25 29.29 -27.37 18.96
C ARG A 25 28.80 -25.95 19.24
N ASN A 26 29.49 -25.32 20.20
CA ASN A 26 30.05 -23.97 20.17
C ASN A 26 29.17 -22.80 19.69
N MET A 27 28.69 -21.98 20.62
CA MET A 27 29.12 -20.57 20.66
C MET A 27 28.94 -19.95 22.04
N ARG A 28 29.92 -19.10 22.39
CA ARG A 28 30.23 -18.59 23.73
C ARG A 28 29.23 -17.52 24.16
N CYS A 29 28.66 -17.68 25.35
CA CYS A 29 28.18 -16.57 26.15
C CYS A 29 29.40 -15.78 26.67
N LEU A 30 29.56 -14.54 26.22
CA LEU A 30 30.30 -13.53 26.97
C LEU A 30 29.27 -12.70 27.73
N GLY A 31 29.23 -12.93 29.04
CA GLY A 31 28.62 -12.01 29.97
C GLY A 31 29.60 -10.91 30.39
N SER A 32 29.00 -9.90 31.03
CA SER A 32 29.61 -8.93 31.95
C SER A 32 30.17 -7.63 31.36
N LEU A 33 29.42 -6.53 31.53
CA LEU A 33 29.81 -5.25 32.16
C LEU A 33 28.56 -4.34 32.10
N CYS A 34 27.81 -4.09 33.18
CA CYS A 34 28.09 -3.25 34.34
C CYS A 34 28.57 -1.81 34.02
N LEU A 35 27.73 -0.85 34.46
CA LEU A 35 27.95 0.59 34.65
C LEU A 35 28.15 1.50 33.43
N TRP A 36 27.16 2.39 33.21
CA TRP A 36 27.35 3.81 32.85
C TRP A 36 26.08 4.56 33.30
N ILE A 37 26.08 5.08 34.54
CA ILE A 37 26.19 6.51 34.89
C ILE A 37 25.01 7.35 34.39
N CYS A 38 24.12 7.69 35.33
CA CYS A 38 23.27 8.88 35.27
C CYS A 38 24.14 10.14 35.34
N GLY A 39 23.88 11.13 34.48
CA GLY A 39 24.47 12.45 34.61
C GLY A 39 24.00 13.44 33.55
N GLU A 40 23.46 14.56 34.04
CA GLU A 40 23.41 15.90 33.42
C GLU A 40 22.26 16.16 32.42
N ALA A 41 21.22 16.94 32.77
CA ALA A 41 21.20 18.37 33.14
C ALA A 41 21.43 19.30 31.94
N GLY A 42 20.36 20.01 31.56
CA GLY A 42 20.41 21.40 31.12
C GLY A 42 21.10 21.72 29.80
N SER A 43 20.31 21.93 28.74
CA SER A 43 20.66 22.95 27.76
C SER A 43 19.41 23.62 27.21
N SER A 44 19.18 24.82 27.73
CA SER A 44 18.24 25.82 27.25
C SER A 44 18.62 26.30 25.85
N VAL A 45 17.73 26.15 24.89
CA VAL A 45 17.85 26.71 23.55
C VAL A 45 17.51 28.21 23.60
N PRO A 46 18.36 29.12 23.08
CA PRO A 46 18.06 30.54 23.08
C PRO A 46 17.05 30.91 21.99
N SER A 47 15.96 31.55 22.42
CA SER A 47 14.96 32.22 21.59
C SER A 47 15.59 33.42 20.85
N ARG A 48 15.65 33.34 19.52
CA ARG A 48 16.00 34.49 18.66
C ARG A 48 14.81 35.45 18.60
N LYS A 49 14.95 36.60 19.25
CA LYS A 49 14.13 37.80 19.00
C LYS A 49 14.62 38.47 17.73
N SER A 50 13.75 38.56 16.71
CA SER A 50 14.01 39.37 15.51
C SER A 50 13.54 40.80 15.77
N THR A 51 14.49 41.73 15.80
CA THR A 51 14.27 43.18 15.84
C THR A 51 13.92 43.65 14.43
N LEU A 52 12.72 44.21 14.27
CA LEU A 52 12.28 44.90 13.06
C LEU A 52 12.71 46.37 13.16
N THR A 53 13.65 46.78 12.30
CA THR A 53 14.00 48.18 12.07
C THR A 53 13.15 48.72 10.93
N PHE A 54 12.44 49.82 11.21
CA PHE A 54 11.63 50.56 10.25
C PHE A 54 12.53 51.61 9.58
N THR A 55 12.75 51.49 8.27
CA THR A 55 13.35 52.53 7.44
C THR A 55 12.23 53.12 6.59
N GLU A 56 11.86 54.37 6.88
CA GLU A 56 11.08 55.22 6.00
C GLU A 56 11.99 55.64 4.86
N ASP A 57 11.60 55.36 3.62
CA ASP A 57 12.23 55.97 2.46
C ASP A 57 11.18 56.38 1.42
N SER A 58 11.44 57.54 0.87
CA SER A 58 10.51 58.43 0.20
C SER A 58 10.45 58.22 -1.32
N THR A 59 9.23 58.30 -1.85
CA THR A 59 8.82 58.92 -3.13
C THR A 59 9.51 58.52 -4.45
N GLY A 60 8.72 57.90 -5.32
CA GLY A 60 8.93 57.89 -6.77
C GLY A 60 7.70 57.31 -7.47
N ASN A 61 6.73 58.16 -7.84
CA ASN A 61 5.57 57.76 -8.65
C ASN A 61 6.00 57.64 -10.11
N GLU A 62 6.27 56.42 -10.56
CA GLU A 62 6.20 56.05 -11.98
C GLU A 62 4.80 55.50 -12.29
N PRO A 63 4.22 55.80 -13.48
CA PRO A 63 2.90 55.31 -13.85
C PRO A 63 2.91 53.79 -13.98
N GLU A 64 2.23 53.12 -13.04
CA GLU A 64 1.96 51.69 -13.04
C GLU A 64 1.25 51.31 -14.34
N THR A 65 1.96 50.56 -15.19
CA THR A 65 1.33 49.85 -16.30
C THR A 65 0.62 48.66 -15.67
N GLU A 66 -0.71 48.65 -15.65
CA GLU A 66 -1.48 47.55 -15.08
C GLU A 66 -1.01 46.23 -15.71
N PRO A 67 -0.50 45.28 -14.90
CA PRO A 67 -0.08 43.99 -15.44
C PRO A 67 -1.31 43.32 -16.03
N GLU A 68 -1.27 42.98 -17.32
CA GLU A 68 -2.27 42.12 -17.93
C GLU A 68 -2.34 40.83 -17.10
N GLU A 69 -3.39 40.69 -16.28
CA GLU A 69 -3.57 39.52 -15.42
C GLU A 69 -3.61 38.28 -16.32
N GLU A 70 -2.51 37.54 -16.33
CA GLU A 70 -2.39 36.35 -17.15
C GLU A 70 -3.39 35.32 -16.61
N MET A 71 -4.54 35.25 -17.27
CA MET A 71 -5.62 34.38 -16.85
C MET A 71 -5.13 32.94 -16.79
N THR A 72 -5.19 32.36 -15.59
CA THR A 72 -4.67 31.02 -15.31
C THR A 72 -5.37 29.99 -16.21
N MET A 73 -4.70 28.88 -16.51
CA MET A 73 -5.27 27.83 -17.37
C MET A 73 -6.62 27.31 -16.84
N LYS A 74 -6.80 27.30 -15.52
CA LYS A 74 -8.05 26.95 -14.85
C LYS A 74 -9.17 27.96 -15.14
N GLN A 75 -8.88 29.27 -15.11
CA GLN A 75 -9.85 30.33 -15.45
C GLN A 75 -10.19 30.33 -16.95
N LYS A 76 -9.20 30.07 -17.83
CA LYS A 76 -9.43 29.88 -19.27
C LYS A 76 -10.37 28.71 -19.56
N ILE A 77 -10.19 27.59 -18.86
CA ILE A 77 -11.08 26.42 -18.99
C ILE A 77 -12.48 26.75 -18.44
N LEU A 78 -12.57 27.37 -17.26
CA LEU A 78 -13.86 27.70 -16.65
C LEU A 78 -14.66 28.68 -17.51
N HIS A 79 -14.02 29.73 -18.03
CA HIS A 79 -14.66 30.71 -18.92
C HIS A 79 -15.10 30.09 -20.25
N ARG A 80 -14.38 29.08 -20.75
CA ARG A 80 -14.79 28.33 -21.94
C ARG A 80 -16.01 27.45 -21.65
N LEU A 81 -16.06 26.82 -20.48
CA LEU A 81 -17.18 25.99 -20.06
C LEU A 81 -18.45 26.79 -19.79
N THR A 82 -18.35 27.99 -19.21
CA THR A 82 -19.52 28.85 -18.94
C THR A 82 -20.12 29.47 -20.20
N ARG A 83 -19.36 29.56 -21.30
CA ARG A 83 -19.85 30.03 -22.60
C ARG A 83 -20.46 28.93 -23.48
N MET A 84 -20.33 27.66 -23.11
CA MET A 84 -20.97 26.58 -23.86
C MET A 84 -22.46 26.52 -23.54
N ASN A 85 -23.31 26.49 -24.58
CA ASN A 85 -24.71 26.11 -24.39
C ASN A 85 -24.76 24.67 -23.85
N THR A 86 -25.66 24.41 -22.91
CA THR A 86 -25.90 23.10 -22.29
C THR A 86 -25.92 21.96 -23.30
N GLY A 87 -26.49 22.17 -24.50
CA GLY A 87 -26.50 21.16 -25.58
C GLY A 87 -25.12 20.78 -26.12
N ASP A 88 -24.19 21.74 -26.24
CA ASP A 88 -22.83 21.49 -26.71
C ASP A 88 -21.95 20.87 -25.63
N LEU A 89 -22.16 21.27 -24.36
CA LEU A 89 -21.50 20.65 -23.22
C LEU A 89 -21.87 19.17 -23.11
N LEU A 90 -23.17 18.85 -23.23
CA LEU A 90 -23.65 17.46 -23.22
C LEU A 90 -23.13 16.65 -24.42
N ARG A 91 -23.04 17.25 -25.62
CA ARG A 91 -22.41 16.58 -26.78
C ARG A 91 -20.92 16.32 -26.56
N GLN A 92 -20.19 17.27 -25.99
CA GLN A 92 -18.77 17.11 -25.71
C GLN A 92 -18.53 16.07 -24.61
N ILE A 93 -19.32 16.11 -23.53
CA ILE A 93 -19.31 15.06 -22.49
C ILE A 93 -19.62 13.71 -23.10
N ARG A 94 -20.66 13.59 -23.95
CA ARG A 94 -21.02 12.31 -24.60
C ARG A 94 -19.93 11.80 -25.53
N ARG A 95 -19.28 12.67 -26.32
CA ARG A 95 -18.11 12.27 -27.15
C ARG A 95 -16.95 11.79 -26.29
N ASN A 96 -16.65 12.52 -25.22
CA ASN A 96 -15.58 12.14 -24.30
C ASN A 96 -15.89 10.81 -23.62
N ILE A 97 -17.10 10.63 -23.08
CA ILE A 97 -17.56 9.36 -22.48
C ILE A 97 -17.55 8.24 -23.51
N SER A 98 -18.02 8.49 -24.74
CA SER A 98 -18.02 7.50 -25.82
C SER A 98 -16.62 7.09 -26.27
N SER A 99 -15.61 7.95 -26.06
CA SER A 99 -14.20 7.62 -26.32
C SER A 99 -13.52 6.87 -25.16
N TYR A 100 -14.13 6.84 -23.98
CA TYR A 100 -13.64 6.01 -22.88
C TYR A 100 -14.04 4.56 -23.11
N GLN A 101 -13.08 3.78 -23.60
CA GLN A 101 -13.20 2.34 -23.61
C GLN A 101 -13.12 1.87 -22.15
N VAL A 102 -14.26 1.46 -21.59
CA VAL A 102 -14.32 0.81 -20.27
C VAL A 102 -13.58 -0.52 -20.42
N LEU A 103 -12.45 -0.66 -19.71
CA LEU A 103 -11.73 -1.92 -19.70
C LEU A 103 -12.50 -2.92 -18.83
N SER A 104 -12.71 -4.11 -19.37
CA SER A 104 -13.28 -5.20 -18.61
C SER A 104 -12.21 -5.83 -17.72
N ASP A 105 -12.61 -6.55 -16.67
CA ASP A 105 -11.69 -7.33 -15.84
C ASP A 105 -10.90 -8.35 -16.68
N ALA A 106 -11.49 -8.86 -17.77
CA ALA A 106 -10.81 -9.74 -18.70
C ALA A 106 -9.67 -9.03 -19.46
N ASP A 107 -9.82 -7.74 -19.79
CA ASP A 107 -8.75 -6.93 -20.40
C ASP A 107 -7.62 -6.58 -19.41
N LEU A 108 -7.91 -6.69 -18.11
CA LEU A 108 -7.02 -6.34 -17.01
C LEU A 108 -6.48 -7.57 -16.25
N SER A 109 -6.88 -8.77 -16.63
CA SER A 109 -6.49 -10.02 -15.96
C SER A 109 -5.10 -10.45 -16.41
N TRP A 110 -4.20 -10.61 -15.45
CA TRP A 110 -2.84 -11.12 -15.66
C TRP A 110 -2.84 -12.63 -15.42
N ASP A 111 -2.15 -13.37 -16.29
CA ASP A 111 -1.92 -14.79 -16.13
C ASP A 111 -0.53 -15.10 -15.54
N ALA A 112 -0.16 -16.38 -15.48
CA ALA A 112 1.13 -16.81 -14.94
C ALA A 112 2.35 -16.30 -15.74
N GLU A 113 2.21 -16.13 -17.05
CA GLU A 113 3.28 -15.60 -17.89
C GLU A 113 3.47 -14.11 -17.62
N ASP A 114 2.37 -13.36 -17.49
CA ASP A 114 2.40 -11.94 -17.12
C ASP A 114 3.01 -11.75 -15.72
N MET A 115 2.57 -12.54 -14.73
CA MET A 115 3.11 -12.49 -13.37
C MET A 115 4.62 -12.76 -13.32
N ALA A 116 5.12 -13.68 -14.14
CA ALA A 116 6.54 -14.03 -14.19
C ALA A 116 7.43 -12.86 -14.66
N THR A 117 6.86 -11.83 -15.30
CA THR A 117 7.62 -10.64 -15.72
C THR A 117 7.93 -9.69 -14.56
N GLU A 118 7.23 -9.80 -13.43
CA GLU A 118 7.32 -8.88 -12.29
C GLU A 118 7.54 -9.69 -10.99
N PRO A 119 8.80 -9.86 -10.54
CA PRO A 119 9.16 -10.82 -9.50
C PRO A 119 8.46 -10.54 -8.16
N GLU A 120 8.26 -9.29 -7.77
CA GLU A 120 7.55 -8.91 -6.55
C GLU A 120 6.06 -9.31 -6.57
N ILE A 121 5.42 -9.28 -7.74
CA ILE A 121 4.02 -9.68 -7.91
C ILE A 121 3.93 -11.20 -7.83
N SER A 122 4.77 -11.92 -8.59
CA SER A 122 4.84 -13.39 -8.53
C SER A 122 5.12 -13.89 -7.10
N PHE A 123 6.05 -13.24 -6.40
CA PHE A 123 6.36 -13.52 -5.01
C PHE A 123 5.15 -13.28 -4.09
N ALA A 124 4.47 -12.13 -4.21
CA ALA A 124 3.29 -11.81 -3.41
C ALA A 124 2.17 -12.86 -3.58
N VAL A 125 1.89 -13.28 -4.82
CA VAL A 125 0.84 -14.26 -5.13
C VAL A 125 1.16 -15.62 -4.51
N ARG A 126 2.41 -16.10 -4.65
CA ARG A 126 2.84 -17.37 -4.06
C ARG A 126 2.74 -17.36 -2.53
N GLU A 127 3.21 -16.29 -1.89
CA GLU A 127 3.19 -16.17 -0.43
C GLU A 127 1.76 -16.02 0.12
N LEU A 128 0.88 -15.34 -0.62
CA LEU A 128 -0.53 -15.25 -0.26
C LEU A 128 -1.26 -16.59 -0.45
N GLN A 129 -0.93 -17.37 -1.48
CA GLN A 129 -1.45 -18.72 -1.68
C GLN A 129 -1.03 -19.67 -0.54
N ALA A 130 0.23 -19.58 -0.11
CA ALA A 130 0.71 -20.32 1.05
C ALA A 130 -0.02 -19.87 2.33
N TYR A 131 -0.21 -18.56 2.52
CA TYR A 131 -0.94 -18.04 3.68
C TYR A 131 -2.42 -18.45 3.68
N PHE A 132 -3.09 -18.44 2.53
CA PHE A 132 -4.46 -18.94 2.38
C PHE A 132 -4.55 -20.42 2.78
N SER A 133 -3.60 -21.23 2.31
CA SER A 133 -3.51 -22.66 2.66
C SER A 133 -3.26 -22.89 4.15
N ASP A 134 -2.47 -22.03 4.80
CA ASP A 134 -2.27 -22.07 6.27
C ASP A 134 -3.54 -21.66 7.00
N TRP A 135 -4.23 -20.61 6.54
CA TRP A 135 -5.47 -20.13 7.12
C TRP A 135 -6.58 -21.19 7.09
N GLN A 136 -6.73 -21.92 5.98
CA GLN A 136 -7.70 -23.01 5.85
C GLN A 136 -7.49 -24.13 6.87
N ARG A 137 -6.24 -24.36 7.28
CA ARG A 137 -5.86 -25.38 8.27
C ARG A 137 -5.87 -24.86 9.71
N ALA A 138 -5.82 -23.55 9.89
CA ALA A 138 -5.73 -22.92 11.20
C ALA A 138 -7.09 -22.88 11.90
N GLN A 139 -7.09 -23.12 13.21
CA GLN A 139 -8.22 -22.78 14.06
C GLN A 139 -8.18 -21.27 14.35
N THR A 140 -9.08 -20.51 13.75
CA THR A 140 -9.16 -19.06 13.95
C THR A 140 -10.02 -18.70 15.16
N ASP A 141 -9.54 -17.74 15.95
CA ASP A 141 -10.32 -17.17 17.05
C ASP A 141 -11.36 -16.18 16.47
N LYS A 142 -12.64 -16.50 16.67
CA LYS A 142 -13.78 -15.69 16.22
C LYS A 142 -13.78 -14.28 16.81
N PHE A 143 -13.06 -14.04 17.91
CA PHE A 143 -12.95 -12.73 18.53
C PHE A 143 -12.42 -11.66 17.56
N TRP A 144 -11.45 -12.01 16.71
CA TRP A 144 -10.77 -11.08 15.82
C TRP A 144 -11.67 -10.57 14.69
N GLN A 145 -12.69 -11.32 14.29
CA GLN A 145 -13.68 -10.93 13.28
C GLN A 145 -15.11 -10.99 13.84
N ARG A 146 -15.30 -10.58 15.10
CA ARG A 146 -16.57 -10.77 15.83
C ARG A 146 -17.76 -9.93 15.35
N LYS A 147 -17.55 -8.88 14.56
CA LYS A 147 -18.59 -7.96 14.10
C LYS A 147 -19.13 -8.37 12.73
N SER A 148 -18.26 -8.50 11.74
CA SER A 148 -18.67 -8.87 10.37
C SER A 148 -18.63 -10.37 10.12
N HIS A 149 -17.86 -11.11 10.92
CA HIS A 149 -17.50 -12.51 10.66
C HIS A 149 -16.78 -12.71 9.31
N LYS A 150 -16.23 -11.64 8.73
CA LYS A 150 -15.45 -11.68 7.49
C LYS A 150 -13.96 -11.62 7.80
N VAL A 151 -13.23 -12.59 7.29
CA VAL A 151 -11.78 -12.61 7.31
C VAL A 151 -11.28 -11.99 6.02
N VAL A 152 -10.27 -11.14 6.12
CA VAL A 152 -9.48 -10.65 5.00
C VAL A 152 -8.03 -10.90 5.37
N ILE A 153 -7.26 -11.46 4.44
CA ILE A 153 -5.83 -11.66 4.59
C ILE A 153 -5.07 -10.83 3.55
N ALA A 154 -3.88 -10.41 3.92
CA ALA A 154 -2.98 -9.70 3.03
C ALA A 154 -1.54 -10.18 3.22
N VAL A 155 -0.75 -10.05 2.16
CA VAL A 155 0.71 -10.17 2.20
C VAL A 155 1.29 -8.84 1.72
N VAL A 156 2.22 -8.29 2.51
CA VAL A 156 3.02 -7.11 2.17
C VAL A 156 4.43 -7.57 1.86
N VAL A 157 4.86 -7.36 0.62
CA VAL A 157 6.20 -7.73 0.14
C VAL A 157 7.15 -6.56 0.32
N CYS A 158 8.24 -6.81 1.04
CA CYS A 158 9.34 -5.88 1.21
C CYS A 158 10.61 -6.42 0.54
N GLU A 159 11.45 -5.51 0.06
CA GLU A 159 12.80 -5.80 -0.41
C GLU A 159 13.80 -5.57 0.73
N GLU A 160 14.67 -6.55 0.98
CA GLU A 160 15.79 -6.44 1.91
C GLU A 160 17.01 -5.75 1.26
N GLU A 161 18.05 -5.47 2.05
CA GLU A 161 19.26 -4.80 1.56
C GLU A 161 20.02 -5.62 0.50
N ASP A 162 19.92 -6.95 0.55
CA ASP A 162 20.52 -7.87 -0.42
C ASP A 162 19.66 -8.07 -1.69
N SER A 163 18.60 -7.26 -1.85
CA SER A 163 17.59 -7.36 -2.91
C SER A 163 16.73 -8.63 -2.86
N SER A 164 16.79 -9.41 -1.77
CA SER A 164 15.85 -10.49 -1.55
C SER A 164 14.47 -9.95 -1.17
N LEU A 165 13.43 -10.76 -1.38
CA LEU A 165 12.05 -10.41 -1.06
C LEU A 165 11.59 -11.18 0.18
N VAL A 166 10.90 -10.47 1.06
CA VAL A 166 10.25 -11.04 2.24
C VAL A 166 8.77 -10.68 2.25
N ALA A 167 7.93 -11.61 2.72
CA ALA A 167 6.49 -11.45 2.80
C ALA A 167 6.03 -11.35 4.26
N LEU A 168 5.29 -10.27 4.55
CA LEU A 168 4.76 -9.99 5.87
C LEU A 168 3.24 -10.13 5.84
N ARG A 169 2.73 -11.08 6.63
CA ARG A 169 1.32 -11.43 6.68
C ARG A 169 0.53 -10.44 7.53
N GLY A 170 -0.64 -10.06 7.05
CA GLY A 170 -1.65 -9.28 7.76
C GLY A 170 -3.03 -9.95 7.72
N MET A 171 -3.81 -9.77 8.78
CA MET A 171 -5.21 -10.19 8.85
C MET A 171 -6.02 -9.04 9.45
N ASN A 172 -7.25 -8.84 8.97
CA ASN A 172 -8.11 -7.83 9.55
C ASN A 172 -8.45 -8.16 11.01
N THR A 173 -8.52 -7.15 11.87
CA THR A 173 -8.95 -7.30 13.26
C THR A 173 -10.00 -6.25 13.61
N GLU A 174 -11.09 -6.70 14.20
CA GLU A 174 -12.26 -5.89 14.47
C GLU A 174 -12.26 -5.46 15.93
N VAL A 175 -11.75 -4.26 16.19
CA VAL A 175 -11.77 -3.66 17.52
C VAL A 175 -12.95 -2.69 17.64
N SER A 176 -13.58 -2.62 18.81
CA SER A 176 -14.68 -1.68 19.09
C SER A 176 -14.12 -0.38 19.65
N LEU A 177 -13.21 0.23 18.90
CA LEU A 177 -12.56 1.48 19.27
C LEU A 177 -13.02 2.62 18.35
N PRO A 178 -12.98 3.88 18.79
CA PRO A 178 -13.25 5.05 17.95
C PRO A 178 -12.36 5.11 16.70
N SER A 179 -11.16 4.54 16.76
CA SER A 179 -10.23 4.41 15.62
C SER A 179 -10.65 3.37 14.57
N GLY A 180 -11.69 2.59 14.87
CA GLY A 180 -12.22 1.54 13.98
C GLY A 180 -11.40 0.25 13.95
N SER A 181 -11.87 -0.70 13.14
CA SER A 181 -11.19 -1.97 12.84
C SER A 181 -9.89 -1.74 12.06
N LEU A 182 -8.94 -2.67 12.18
CA LEU A 182 -7.70 -2.68 11.40
C LEU A 182 -7.88 -3.59 10.17
N CYS A 183 -7.60 -3.06 8.98
CA CYS A 183 -7.67 -3.84 7.73
C CYS A 183 -6.41 -4.72 7.58
N ALA A 184 -6.50 -5.79 6.79
CA ALA A 184 -5.41 -6.76 6.64
C ALA A 184 -4.13 -6.13 6.08
N GLU A 185 -4.28 -5.24 5.10
CA GLU A 185 -3.19 -4.50 4.46
C GLU A 185 -2.49 -3.61 5.47
N ARG A 186 -3.26 -2.88 6.30
CA ARG A 186 -2.70 -2.03 7.37
C ARG A 186 -2.00 -2.86 8.44
N ALA A 187 -2.52 -4.04 8.78
CA ALA A 187 -1.84 -4.96 9.70
C ALA A 187 -0.48 -5.42 9.13
N GLY A 188 -0.43 -5.78 7.84
CA GLY A 188 0.82 -6.15 7.17
C GLY A 188 1.81 -4.98 7.07
N ILE A 189 1.35 -3.76 6.76
CA ILE A 189 2.19 -2.57 6.70
C ILE A 189 2.74 -2.22 8.10
N ALA A 190 1.89 -2.30 9.14
CA ALA A 190 2.33 -2.07 10.51
C ALA A 190 3.37 -3.10 10.96
N ARG A 191 3.23 -4.36 10.52
CA ARG A 191 4.24 -5.39 10.74
C ARG A 191 5.55 -5.04 10.02
N ALA A 192 5.50 -4.60 8.76
CA ALA A 192 6.68 -4.14 8.02
C ALA A 192 7.43 -3.02 8.75
N ALA A 193 6.70 -2.02 9.23
CA ALA A 193 7.29 -0.94 10.02
C ALA A 193 7.89 -1.44 11.35
N SER A 194 7.26 -2.43 11.99
CA SER A 194 7.75 -3.03 13.25
C SER A 194 8.99 -3.90 13.05
N GLU A 195 9.18 -4.44 11.84
CA GLU A 195 10.40 -5.13 11.40
C GLU A 195 11.40 -4.16 10.73
N PHE A 196 11.23 -2.85 10.93
CA PHE A 196 12.12 -1.77 10.47
C PHE A 196 12.29 -1.62 8.95
N PHE A 197 11.38 -2.17 8.15
CA PHE A 197 11.34 -1.90 6.71
C PHE A 197 10.97 -0.44 6.44
N ALA A 198 11.75 0.22 5.59
CA ALA A 198 11.44 1.55 5.11
C ALA A 198 10.21 1.53 4.18
N ALA A 199 9.39 2.59 4.16
CA ALA A 199 8.24 2.65 3.27
C ALA A 199 8.60 2.42 1.78
N LYS A 200 9.80 2.88 1.35
CA LYS A 200 10.31 2.70 -0.02
C LYS A 200 10.62 1.23 -0.38
N SER A 201 10.85 0.36 0.61
CA SER A 201 11.15 -1.05 0.36
C SER A 201 9.90 -1.90 0.16
N ILE A 202 8.70 -1.39 0.45
CA ILE A 202 7.44 -2.07 0.17
C ILE A 202 7.22 -2.08 -1.35
N LYS A 203 7.25 -3.26 -1.96
CA LYS A 203 7.15 -3.44 -3.42
C LYS A 203 5.76 -3.83 -3.90
N ALA A 204 5.10 -4.73 -3.17
CA ALA A 204 3.78 -5.23 -3.55
C ALA A 204 2.92 -5.51 -2.32
N ILE A 205 1.60 -5.43 -2.49
CA ILE A 205 0.62 -5.86 -1.50
C ILE A 205 -0.43 -6.68 -2.21
N ALA A 206 -0.61 -7.93 -1.80
CA ALA A 206 -1.68 -8.80 -2.29
C ALA A 206 -2.74 -8.97 -1.21
N VAL A 207 -4.02 -8.80 -1.56
CA VAL A 207 -5.15 -8.91 -0.61
C VAL A 207 -6.17 -9.93 -1.11
N LEU A 208 -6.77 -10.66 -0.18
CA LEU A 208 -7.73 -11.72 -0.47
C LEU A 208 -8.85 -11.76 0.56
N ASP A 209 -10.07 -11.99 0.08
CA ASP A 209 -11.16 -12.54 0.88
C ASP A 209 -11.13 -14.07 0.79
N PRO A 210 -10.70 -14.80 1.82
CA PRO A 210 -10.61 -16.26 1.80
C PRO A 210 -11.95 -16.96 1.55
N SER A 211 -13.10 -16.34 1.87
CA SER A 211 -14.41 -16.95 1.57
C SER A 211 -14.87 -16.72 0.14
N GLY A 212 -14.22 -15.83 -0.61
CA GLY A 212 -14.57 -15.53 -2.00
C GLY A 212 -15.89 -14.77 -2.14
N ASP A 213 -16.41 -14.18 -1.06
CA ASP A 213 -17.65 -13.40 -1.11
C ASP A 213 -17.44 -12.07 -1.84
N ILE A 214 -16.24 -11.49 -1.71
CA ILE A 214 -15.82 -10.26 -2.37
C ILE A 214 -14.66 -10.55 -3.32
N ALA A 215 -14.94 -10.51 -4.63
CA ALA A 215 -13.94 -10.65 -5.68
C ALA A 215 -14.27 -9.73 -6.87
N PRO A 216 -13.35 -8.86 -7.33
CA PRO A 216 -12.07 -8.54 -6.70
C PRO A 216 -12.23 -7.74 -5.40
N LEU A 217 -11.38 -8.04 -4.40
CA LEU A 217 -11.25 -7.22 -3.20
C LEU A 217 -10.13 -6.19 -3.38
N TRP A 218 -10.49 -4.91 -3.40
CA TRP A 218 -9.53 -3.80 -3.42
C TRP A 218 -9.35 -3.20 -2.03
N PRO A 219 -8.19 -2.57 -1.74
CA PRO A 219 -8.00 -1.85 -0.49
C PRO A 219 -9.06 -0.76 -0.29
N CYS A 220 -9.61 -0.69 0.91
CA CYS A 220 -10.62 0.31 1.27
C CYS A 220 -10.03 1.73 1.26
N GLU A 221 -10.89 2.76 1.37
CA GLU A 221 -10.47 4.17 1.32
C GLU A 221 -9.39 4.54 2.35
N VAL A 222 -9.46 3.97 3.56
CA VAL A 222 -8.44 4.19 4.60
C VAL A 222 -7.12 3.55 4.21
N CYS A 223 -7.13 2.33 3.66
CA CYS A 223 -5.93 1.68 3.15
C CYS A 223 -5.35 2.45 1.95
N GLN A 224 -6.18 2.93 1.03
CA GLN A 224 -5.75 3.76 -0.10
C GLN A 224 -5.07 5.05 0.36
N SER A 225 -5.54 5.67 1.44
CA SER A 225 -4.89 6.84 2.04
C SER A 225 -3.50 6.54 2.59
N TRP A 226 -3.29 5.34 3.14
CA TRP A 226 -1.96 4.87 3.55
C TRP A 226 -1.06 4.61 2.33
N LEU A 227 -1.60 3.93 1.32
CA LEU A 227 -0.89 3.63 0.08
C LEU A 227 -0.48 4.91 -0.66
N ALA A 228 -1.30 5.96 -0.64
CA ALA A 228 -0.94 7.25 -1.21
C ALA A 228 0.35 7.82 -0.60
N LYS A 229 0.50 7.76 0.73
CA LYS A 229 1.72 8.20 1.42
C LYS A 229 2.93 7.32 1.13
N ILE A 230 2.72 6.00 1.05
CA ILE A 230 3.79 5.07 0.67
C ILE A 230 4.23 5.32 -0.78
N ARG A 231 3.31 5.62 -1.69
CA ARG A 231 3.59 5.95 -3.10
C ARG A 231 4.47 7.19 -3.27
N GLU A 232 4.44 8.13 -2.33
CA GLU A 232 5.38 9.27 -2.32
C GLU A 232 6.84 8.79 -2.20
N GLN A 233 7.07 7.66 -1.53
CA GLN A 233 8.39 7.06 -1.34
C GLN A 233 8.69 5.96 -2.37
N ASN A 234 7.67 5.25 -2.84
CA ASN A 234 7.77 4.24 -3.90
C ASN A 234 6.58 4.32 -4.89
N PRO A 235 6.72 5.10 -5.99
CA PRO A 235 5.68 5.20 -7.02
C PRO A 235 5.46 3.91 -7.83
N ARG A 236 6.22 2.85 -7.60
CA ARG A 236 6.09 1.57 -8.30
C ARG A 236 5.39 0.49 -7.47
N ILE A 237 4.96 0.82 -6.25
CA ILE A 237 4.24 -0.15 -5.41
C ILE A 237 3.01 -0.71 -6.15
N SER A 238 2.92 -2.03 -6.16
CA SER A 238 1.84 -2.78 -6.80
C SER A 238 0.82 -3.23 -5.77
N VAL A 239 -0.45 -3.17 -6.11
CA VAL A 239 -1.55 -3.78 -5.34
C VAL A 239 -2.16 -4.88 -6.20
N VAL A 240 -2.27 -6.07 -5.63
CA VAL A 240 -2.75 -7.27 -6.31
C VAL A 240 -4.08 -7.71 -5.69
N ALA A 241 -5.07 -7.91 -6.54
CA ALA A 241 -6.38 -8.45 -6.18
C ALA A 241 -6.72 -9.65 -7.07
N PHE A 242 -7.69 -10.45 -6.63
CA PHE A 242 -8.07 -11.71 -7.30
C PHE A 242 -9.51 -11.60 -7.81
N PRO A 243 -9.74 -11.70 -9.13
CA PRO A 243 -11.07 -11.52 -9.71
C PRO A 243 -11.98 -12.75 -9.52
N SER A 244 -11.40 -13.93 -9.29
CA SER A 244 -12.15 -15.17 -9.11
C SER A 244 -12.59 -15.37 -7.67
N LYS A 245 -13.86 -15.73 -7.47
CA LYS A 245 -14.40 -16.16 -6.17
C LYS A 245 -13.84 -17.51 -5.69
N GLU A 246 -13.30 -18.30 -6.60
CA GLU A 246 -12.74 -19.62 -6.28
C GLU A 246 -11.34 -19.51 -5.66
N ASN A 247 -10.74 -18.31 -5.66
CA ASN A 247 -9.40 -18.07 -5.13
C ASN A 247 -8.38 -19.07 -5.71
N ASP A 248 -8.41 -19.30 -7.03
CA ASP A 248 -7.57 -20.29 -7.71
C ASP A 248 -6.13 -19.81 -8.00
N PHE A 249 -5.86 -18.53 -7.72
CA PHE A 249 -4.57 -17.85 -7.92
C PHE A 249 -4.04 -17.89 -9.36
N LYS A 250 -4.89 -18.22 -10.35
CA LYS A 250 -4.47 -18.30 -11.76
C LYS A 250 -4.48 -16.95 -12.45
N THR A 251 -5.43 -16.12 -12.07
CA THR A 251 -5.58 -14.77 -12.61
C THR A 251 -5.55 -13.74 -11.49
N ILE A 252 -4.95 -12.59 -11.78
CA ILE A 252 -4.91 -11.45 -10.87
C ILE A 252 -5.26 -10.16 -11.60
N LEU A 253 -5.66 -9.16 -10.82
CA LEU A 253 -5.73 -7.77 -11.23
C LEU A 253 -4.64 -6.98 -10.51
N VAL A 254 -4.01 -6.06 -11.22
CA VAL A 254 -2.88 -5.28 -10.69
C VAL A 254 -3.18 -3.79 -10.79
N GLN A 255 -2.99 -3.08 -9.68
CA GLN A 255 -2.97 -1.62 -9.63
C GLN A 255 -1.56 -1.10 -9.31
N LYS A 256 -1.08 -0.14 -10.11
CA LYS A 256 0.12 0.65 -9.81
C LYS A 256 -0.27 2.12 -9.72
N ASN A 257 0.14 2.82 -8.66
CA ASN A 257 -0.31 4.19 -8.35
C ASN A 257 -1.83 4.38 -8.33
N GLY A 258 -2.58 3.38 -7.86
CA GLY A 258 -4.05 3.43 -7.77
C GLY A 258 -4.75 3.41 -9.13
N LYS A 259 -4.06 2.98 -10.19
CA LYS A 259 -4.62 2.79 -11.52
C LYS A 259 -4.44 1.34 -11.94
N ASP A 260 -5.47 0.78 -12.57
CA ASP A 260 -5.40 -0.57 -13.13
C ASP A 260 -4.36 -0.62 -14.25
N VAL A 261 -3.58 -1.70 -14.26
CA VAL A 261 -2.50 -1.91 -15.22
C VAL A 261 -2.83 -3.11 -16.09
N ARG A 262 -2.72 -2.93 -17.41
CA ARG A 262 -2.89 -4.04 -18.35
C ARG A 262 -1.72 -5.02 -18.26
N PRO A 263 -1.97 -6.31 -18.50
CA PRO A 263 -0.90 -7.30 -18.56
C PRO A 263 0.11 -6.97 -19.67
N PRO A 264 1.42 -7.20 -19.46
CA PRO A 264 2.46 -6.95 -20.45
C PRO A 264 2.21 -7.67 -21.79
N THR A 265 1.72 -8.92 -21.74
CA THR A 265 1.51 -9.71 -22.96
C THR A 265 0.32 -9.23 -23.80
N ALA A 266 -0.69 -8.58 -23.21
CA ALA A 266 -1.83 -8.03 -23.96
C ALA A 266 -1.42 -6.93 -24.94
N VAL A 267 -0.33 -6.21 -24.66
CA VAL A 267 0.24 -5.20 -25.56
C VAL A 267 0.82 -5.87 -26.81
N SER A 268 1.52 -7.00 -26.64
CA SER A 268 2.12 -7.75 -27.75
C SER A 268 1.07 -8.39 -28.68
N ARG A 269 -0.03 -8.91 -28.13
CA ARG A 269 -1.08 -9.59 -28.91
C ARG A 269 -1.91 -8.66 -29.81
N ARG A 270 -2.04 -7.36 -29.52
CA ARG A 270 -2.76 -6.42 -30.40
C ARG A 270 -1.93 -5.99 -31.62
N SER A 271 -0.60 -5.93 -31.50
CA SER A 271 0.28 -5.51 -32.59
C SER A 271 0.29 -6.48 -33.78
N THR A 272 -0.01 -7.76 -33.55
CA THR A 272 -0.05 -8.79 -34.60
C THR A 272 -1.38 -8.86 -35.37
N VAL A 273 -2.46 -8.28 -34.83
CA VAL A 273 -3.77 -8.32 -35.50
C VAL A 273 -3.91 -7.21 -36.54
N THR A 274 -3.21 -6.08 -36.39
CA THR A 274 -3.32 -4.94 -37.31
C THR A 274 -2.50 -5.09 -38.59
N SER A 275 -1.57 -6.04 -38.67
CA SER A 275 -0.70 -6.24 -39.84
C SER A 275 -1.21 -7.26 -40.87
N LYS A 276 -2.38 -7.88 -40.66
CA LYS A 276 -2.95 -8.88 -41.58
C LYS A 276 -3.99 -8.35 -42.56
N HIS A 277 -4.32 -7.07 -42.57
CA HIS A 277 -5.42 -6.53 -43.37
C HIS A 277 -5.02 -5.71 -44.62
N THR A 278 -3.75 -5.72 -45.03
CA THR A 278 -3.24 -4.88 -46.14
C THR A 278 -2.63 -5.64 -47.32
N LEU A 279 -2.85 -6.95 -47.48
CA LEU A 279 -2.26 -7.73 -48.57
C LEU A 279 -3.26 -8.67 -49.27
N GLU A 280 -4.47 -8.20 -49.61
CA GLU A 280 -5.35 -8.91 -50.56
C GLU A 280 -6.19 -7.91 -51.38
N GLU A 281 -5.55 -6.95 -52.05
CA GLU A 281 -6.12 -6.29 -53.25
C GLU A 281 -4.98 -6.06 -54.24
N GLY A 282 -4.81 -7.01 -55.17
CA GLY A 282 -3.85 -6.98 -56.27
C GLY A 282 -4.15 -8.06 -57.29
#